data_AF-A0A3D8I9L0-F1
#
_entry.id   AF-A0A3D8I9L0-F1
#
_cell.length_a   1.000
_cell.length_b   1.000
_cell.length_c   1.000
_cell.angle_alpha   90.00
_cell.angle_beta   90.00
_cell.angle_gamma   90.00
#
_symmetry.space_group_name_H-M   'P 1'
#
loop_
_entity.id
_entity.type
_entity.pdbx_description
1 polymer ?
#
loop_
_entity_poly.entity_id
_entity_poly.type
_entity_poly.pdbx_seq_one_letter_code
_entity_poly.pdbx_strand_id
1 'polypeptide(L)'
;MKFNIDIILYKEQFRLKLGLIPLLLSKASIIVLILCILLFDMVKVPVFYGMLMMLYYKFLFNKTRDGYQMDNVLYQALSDFNKSLRNHIKQNRFSNQ
;
A
#
# COMPACT_ATOMS: atom_id res chain seq x y z
N MET A 1 6.88 -24.51 -29.26
CA MET A 1 7.48 -24.01 -28.01
C MET A 1 6.56 -24.42 -26.87
N LYS A 2 6.88 -25.46 -26.10
CA LYS A 2 6.03 -25.89 -24.96
C LYS A 2 6.15 -24.82 -23.88
N PHE A 3 5.10 -24.05 -23.63
CA PHE A 3 5.06 -23.18 -22.45
C PHE A 3 5.13 -24.08 -21.22
N ASN A 4 6.23 -23.99 -20.49
CA ASN A 4 6.43 -24.77 -19.28
C ASN A 4 5.60 -24.10 -18.18
N ILE A 5 4.36 -24.57 -18.02
CA ILE A 5 3.36 -24.03 -17.09
C ILE A 5 3.94 -23.94 -15.67
N ASP A 6 4.81 -24.88 -15.31
CA ASP A 6 5.51 -24.90 -14.02
C ASP A 6 6.38 -23.66 -13.81
N ILE A 7 7.08 -23.19 -14.85
CA ILE A 7 7.93 -21.99 -14.77
C ILE A 7 7.08 -20.73 -14.56
N ILE A 8 5.91 -20.67 -15.20
CA ILE A 8 4.98 -19.54 -15.07
C ILE A 8 4.38 -19.53 -13.64
N LEU A 9 3.91 -20.68 -13.17
CA LEU A 9 3.39 -20.85 -11.81
C LEU A 9 4.45 -20.50 -10.75
N TYR A 10 5.68 -20.97 -10.92
CA TYR A 10 6.77 -20.70 -9.98
C TYR A 10 7.10 -19.21 -9.92
N LYS A 11 7.11 -18.53 -11.08
CA LYS A 11 7.37 -17.09 -11.18
C LYS A 11 6.27 -16.27 -10.52
N GLU A 12 5.00 -16.62 -10.72
CA GLU A 12 3.87 -15.95 -10.07
C GLU A 12 3.83 -16.19 -8.56
N GLN A 13 4.09 -17.41 -8.10
CA GLN A 13 4.21 -17.72 -6.67
C GLN A 13 5.36 -16.96 -6.01
N PHE A 14 6.51 -16.86 -6.69
CA PHE A 14 7.64 -16.08 -6.21
C PHE A 14 7.30 -14.60 -6.09
N ARG A 15 6.59 -14.03 -7.08
CA ARG A 15 6.09 -12.64 -7.03
C ARG A 15 5.10 -12.40 -5.89
N LEU A 16 4.20 -13.35 -5.64
CA LEU A 16 3.26 -13.30 -4.52
C LEU A 16 3.99 -13.31 -3.17
N LYS A 17 4.93 -14.23 -2.96
CA LYS A 17 5.73 -14.31 -1.73
C LYS A 17 6.58 -13.07 -1.51
N LEU A 18 7.22 -12.56 -2.57
CA LEU A 18 8.04 -11.36 -2.51
C LEU A 18 7.21 -10.09 -2.29
N GLY A 19 5.93 -10.08 -2.68
CA GLY A 19 5.02 -8.96 -2.42
C GLY A 19 4.39 -8.98 -1.03
N LEU A 20 4.17 -10.16 -0.45
CA LEU A 20 3.47 -10.32 0.83
C LEU A 20 4.28 -9.79 2.02
N ILE A 21 5.59 -10.03 2.05
CA ILE A 21 6.49 -9.53 3.09
C ILE A 21 6.49 -7.99 3.14
N PRO A 22 6.78 -7.26 2.05
CA PRO A 22 6.74 -5.81 2.04
C PRO A 22 5.33 -5.23 2.24
N LEU A 23 4.28 -5.96 1.86
CA LEU A 23 2.90 -5.58 2.17
C LEU A 23 2.67 -5.54 3.70
N LEU A 24 3.05 -6.62 4.40
CA LEU A 24 2.88 -6.77 5.84
C LEU A 24 3.80 -5.83 6.65
N LEU A 25 4.99 -5.53 6.15
CA LEU A 25 5.95 -4.61 6.78
C LEU A 25 5.75 -3.14 6.36
N SER A 26 4.77 -2.85 5.51
CA SER A 26 4.52 -1.48 5.07
C SER A 26 3.98 -0.62 6.23
N LYS A 27 4.27 0.69 6.21
CA LYS A 27 3.67 1.62 7.20
C LYS A 27 2.13 1.61 7.13
N ALA A 28 1.58 1.36 5.94
CA ALA A 28 0.14 1.27 5.72
C ALA A 28 -0.49 0.06 6.44
N SER A 29 0.15 -1.11 6.43
CA SER A 29 -0.39 -2.28 7.15
C SER A 29 -0.43 -2.04 8.66
N ILE A 30 0.59 -1.39 9.22
CA ILE A 30 0.63 -1.04 10.65
C ILE A 30 -0.50 -0.06 11.01
N ILE A 31 -0.74 0.96 10.17
CA ILE A 31 -1.85 1.90 10.36
C ILE A 31 -3.21 1.18 10.31
N VAL A 32 -3.40 0.27 9.34
CA VAL A 32 -4.63 -0.53 9.22
C VAL A 32 -4.83 -1.42 10.44
N LEU A 33 -3.76 -2.01 10.98
CA LEU A 33 -3.81 -2.82 12.20
C LEU A 33 -4.23 -1.97 13.41
N ILE A 34 -3.62 -0.80 13.60
CA ILE A 34 -3.96 0.12 14.68
C ILE A 34 -5.43 0.55 14.58
N LEU A 35 -5.90 0.90 13.38
CA LEU A 35 -7.31 1.25 13.15
C LEU A 35 -8.25 0.08 13.49
N CYS A 36 -7.88 -1.16 13.14
CA CYS A 36 -8.69 -2.32 13.47
C CYS A 36 -8.78 -2.54 14.98
N ILE A 37 -7.67 -2.38 15.71
CA ILE A 37 -7.64 -2.51 17.17
C ILE A 37 -8.48 -1.43 17.86
N LEU A 38 -8.50 -0.21 17.31
CA LEU A 38 -9.30 0.89 17.86
C LEU A 38 -10.80 0.75 17.59
N LEU A 39 -11.19 0.17 16.45
CA LEU A 39 -12.57 0.13 15.99
C LEU A 39 -13.30 -1.19 16.30
N PHE A 40 -12.56 -2.29 16.52
CA PHE A 40 -13.15 -3.62 16.66
C PHE A 40 -12.63 -4.36 17.89
N ASP A 41 -13.46 -5.25 18.42
CA ASP A 41 -13.06 -6.19 19.46
C ASP A 41 -11.89 -7.08 19.01
N MET A 42 -11.01 -7.46 19.93
CA MET A 42 -9.82 -8.28 19.66
C MET A 42 -10.10 -9.56 18.87
N VAL A 43 -11.30 -10.14 18.99
CA VAL A 43 -11.73 -11.33 18.24
C VAL A 43 -11.98 -11.03 16.75
N LYS A 44 -12.48 -9.82 16.45
CA LYS A 44 -12.83 -9.38 15.09
C LYS A 44 -11.66 -8.72 14.37
N VAL A 45 -10.69 -8.17 15.11
CA VAL A 45 -9.47 -7.56 14.57
C VAL A 45 -8.80 -8.39 13.46
N PRO A 46 -8.49 -9.69 13.63
CA PRO A 46 -7.79 -10.45 12.59
C PRO A 46 -8.62 -10.59 11.30
N VAL A 47 -9.95 -10.70 11.41
CA VAL A 47 -10.85 -10.84 10.26
C VAL A 47 -10.92 -9.54 9.46
N PHE A 48 -11.16 -8.42 10.14
CA PHE A 48 -11.24 -7.11 9.48
C PHE A 48 -9.88 -6.65 8.95
N TYR A 49 -8.80 -6.91 9.70
CA TYR A 49 -7.45 -6.66 9.24
C TYR A 49 -7.14 -7.46 7.98
N GLY A 50 -7.46 -8.76 7.95
CA GLY A 50 -7.28 -9.61 6.77
C GLY A 50 -8.05 -9.10 5.54
N MET A 51 -9.31 -8.72 5.71
CA MET A 51 -10.13 -8.15 4.63
C MET A 51 -9.55 -6.84 4.10
N LEU A 52 -9.18 -5.91 4.98
CA LEU A 52 -8.60 -4.63 4.60
C LEU A 52 -7.23 -4.81 3.92
N MET A 53 -6.43 -5.77 4.37
CA MET A 53 -5.16 -6.10 3.73
C MET A 53 -5.34 -6.73 2.34
N MET A 54 -6.38 -7.55 2.12
CA MET A 54 -6.72 -8.04 0.78
C MET A 54 -7.15 -6.91 -0.16
N LEU A 55 -7.97 -5.97 0.33
CA LEU A 55 -8.37 -4.78 -0.43
C LEU A 55 -7.16 -3.91 -0.76
N TYR A 56 -6.31 -3.64 0.24
CA TYR A 56 -5.07 -2.89 0.07
C TYR A 56 -4.15 -3.55 -0.96
N TYR A 57 -3.99 -4.88 -0.89
CA TYR A 57 -3.19 -5.62 -1.86
C TYR A 57 -3.73 -5.46 -3.29
N LYS A 58 -5.03 -5.69 -3.48
CA LYS A 58 -5.67 -5.69 -4.81
C LYS A 58 -5.67 -4.32 -5.47
N PHE A 59 -5.99 -3.27 -4.71
CA PHE A 59 -6.22 -1.94 -5.27
C PHE A 59 -5.00 -1.04 -5.28
N LEU A 60 -4.13 -1.16 -4.27
CA LEU A 60 -3.02 -0.23 -4.07
C LEU A 60 -1.69 -0.93 -4.30
N PHE A 61 -1.39 -2.00 -3.56
CA PHE A 61 -0.07 -2.62 -3.54
C PHE A 61 0.31 -3.31 -4.85
N ASN A 62 -0.61 -4.04 -5.48
CA ASN A 62 -0.34 -4.70 -6.76
C ASN A 62 0.03 -3.67 -7.84
N LYS A 63 -0.62 -2.49 -7.82
CA LYS A 63 -0.33 -1.39 -8.75
C LYS A 63 0.99 -0.67 -8.44
N THR A 64 1.31 -0.49 -7.16
CA THR A 64 2.60 0.11 -6.75
C THR A 64 3.78 -0.81 -7.09
N ARG A 65 3.59 -2.12 -6.96
CA ARG A 65 4.60 -3.13 -7.28
C ARG A 65 4.98 -3.14 -8.76
N ASP A 66 4.01 -2.90 -9.65
CA ASP A 66 4.24 -2.89 -11.10
C ASP A 66 4.66 -1.51 -11.64
N GLY A 67 4.88 -0.52 -10.77
CA GLY A 67 5.33 0.82 -11.15
C GLY A 67 4.25 1.78 -11.67
N TYR A 68 3.01 1.30 -11.84
CA TYR A 68 1.83 2.08 -12.24
C TYR A 68 1.20 2.89 -11.10
N GLN A 69 1.99 3.23 -10.08
CA GLN A 69 1.54 4.00 -8.92
C GLN A 69 0.96 5.37 -9.28
N MET A 70 1.45 5.99 -10.37
CA MET A 70 1.00 7.31 -10.82
C MET A 70 -0.27 7.26 -11.68
N ASP A 71 -0.72 6.10 -12.15
CA ASP A 71 -1.99 5.97 -12.89
C ASP A 71 -3.20 5.89 -11.95
N ASN A 72 -2.97 5.84 -10.64
CA ASN A 72 -4.03 5.80 -9.65
C ASN A 72 -4.33 7.20 -9.12
N VAL A 73 -5.57 7.67 -9.37
CA VAL A 73 -6.07 8.99 -8.95
C VAL A 73 -5.85 9.26 -7.46
N LEU A 74 -5.96 8.23 -6.61
CA LEU A 74 -5.72 8.38 -5.17
C LEU A 74 -4.26 8.72 -4.86
N TYR A 75 -3.30 8.08 -5.53
CA TYR A 75 -1.87 8.34 -5.32
C TYR A 75 -1.46 9.70 -5.89
N GLN A 76 -2.02 10.11 -7.04
CA GLN A 76 -1.83 11.46 -7.55
C GLN A 76 -2.36 12.51 -6.57
N ALA A 77 -3.60 12.34 -6.09
CA ALA A 77 -4.21 13.26 -5.13
C ALA A 77 -3.40 13.37 -3.83
N LEU A 78 -2.92 12.24 -3.27
CA LEU A 78 -2.08 12.24 -2.07
C LEU A 78 -0.69 12.86 -2.33
N SER A 79 -0.10 12.61 -3.51
CA SER A 79 1.16 13.21 -3.91
C SER A 79 1.04 14.73 -4.01
N ASP A 80 -0.02 15.22 -4.66
CA ASP A 80 -0.26 16.64 -4.85
C ASP A 80 -0.66 17.33 -3.54
N PHE A 81 -1.41 16.66 -2.68
CA PHE A 81 -1.65 17.13 -1.31
C PHE A 81 -0.34 17.28 -0.52
N ASN A 82 0.55 16.29 -0.59
CA ASN A 82 1.84 16.35 0.09
C ASN A 82 2.75 17.45 -0.49
N LYS A 83 2.75 17.64 -1.82
CA LYS A 83 3.45 18.77 -2.46
C LYS A 83 2.90 20.11 -2.00
N SER A 84 1.57 20.24 -1.92
CA SER A 84 0.89 21.45 -1.44
C SER A 84 1.29 21.77 0.00
N LEU A 85 1.22 20.79 0.90
CA LEU A 85 1.63 20.91 2.30
C LEU A 85 3.10 21.32 2.43
N ARG A 86 3.99 20.68 1.67
CA ARG A 86 5.42 21.00 1.65
C ARG A 86 5.67 22.43 1.18
N ASN A 87 4.96 22.90 0.16
CA ASN A 87 5.09 24.28 -0.33
C ASN A 87 4.60 25.29 0.71
N HIS A 88 3.50 24.99 1.41
CA HIS A 88 2.96 25.84 2.47
C HIS A 88 3.91 25.94 3.68
N ILE A 89 4.53 24.81 4.08
CA ILE A 89 5.55 24.79 5.14
C ILE A 89 6.80 25.56 4.70
N LYS A 90 7.21 25.43 3.43
CA LYS A 90 8.36 26.15 2.89
C LYS A 90 8.10 27.65 2.91
N GLN A 91 6.96 28.11 2.41
CA GLN A 91 6.58 29.53 2.41
C GLN A 91 6.54 30.12 3.84
N ASN A 92 5.95 29.41 4.80
CA ASN A 92 5.91 29.84 6.21
C ASN A 92 7.29 29.87 6.89
N ARG A 93 8.27 29.07 6.42
CA ARG A 93 9.66 29.17 6.90
C ARG A 93 10.41 30.37 6.32
N PHE A 94 10.12 30.77 5.09
CA PHE A 94 10.76 31.92 4.45
C PHE A 94 10.12 33.26 4.84
N SER A 95 8.89 33.29 5.37
CA SER A 95 8.26 34.51 5.89
C SER A 95 8.69 34.89 7.32
N ASN A 96 9.35 33.97 8.03
CA ASN A 96 9.83 34.15 9.41
C ASN A 96 11.37 34.37 9.48
N GLN A 97 12.01 34.65 8.34
CA GLN A 97 13.39 35.16 8.24
C GLN A 97 13.35 36.61 7.77
#